data_AF-A0A7S1QKL1-F1
#
_entry.id   AF-A0A7S1QKL1-F1
#
_cell.length_a   1.000
_cell.length_b   1.000
_cell.length_c   1.000
_cell.angle_alpha   90.00
_cell.angle_beta   90.00
_cell.angle_gamma   90.00
#
_symmetry.space_group_name_H-M   'P 1'
#
loop_
_entity.id
_entity.type
_entity.pdbx_description
1 polymer ?
#
loop_
_entity_poly.entity_id
_entity_poly.type
_entity_poly.pdbx_seq_one_letter_code
_entity_poly.pdbx_strand_id
1 'polypeptide(L)'
;AWGTVCDDGFGTQDARAMCTALGYPIGSIAPVVTSGRVPSNHAAGPIWVDDLGCPTTATDLADCAFTFAGSGCAARTEDVSLDCVAGMWEFRLVRPFGAANASTYGRVE
;
A
#
# COMPACT_ATOMS: atom_id res chain seq x y z
N ALA A 1 -22.59 -5.67 5.88
CA ALA A 1 -22.51 -5.35 4.43
C ALA A 1 -21.05 -5.15 4.07
N TRP A 2 -20.68 -5.29 2.79
CA TRP A 2 -19.32 -5.03 2.29
C TRP A 2 -19.17 -3.57 1.82
N GLY A 3 -17.93 -3.08 1.74
CA GLY A 3 -17.58 -1.78 1.14
C GLY A 3 -16.07 -1.58 1.01
N THR A 4 -15.65 -0.37 0.62
CA THR A 4 -14.27 -0.04 0.21
C THR A 4 -13.57 0.92 1.18
N VAL A 5 -12.29 1.21 0.91
CA VAL A 5 -11.37 2.05 1.70
C VAL A 5 -10.91 3.22 0.82
N CYS A 6 -10.89 4.42 1.39
CA CYS A 6 -10.42 5.64 0.74
C CYS A 6 -8.89 5.68 0.61
N ASP A 7 -8.37 6.28 -0.45
CA ASP A 7 -6.93 6.46 -0.67
C ASP A 7 -6.35 7.68 0.04
N ASP A 8 -7.22 8.59 0.51
CA ASP A 8 -6.83 9.70 1.38
C ASP A 8 -6.10 9.17 2.64
N GLY A 9 -4.86 9.64 2.81
CA GLY A 9 -4.00 9.22 3.91
C GLY A 9 -3.49 7.76 3.84
N PHE A 10 -3.94 6.96 2.87
CA PHE A 10 -3.57 5.55 2.76
C PHE A 10 -2.09 5.39 2.38
N GLY A 11 -1.29 4.93 3.34
CA GLY A 11 0.16 4.86 3.23
C GLY A 11 0.73 3.45 3.19
N THR A 12 2.06 3.39 3.17
CA THR A 12 2.82 2.13 3.09
C THR A 12 2.56 1.20 4.28
N GLN A 13 2.28 1.75 5.47
CA GLN A 13 2.01 0.92 6.65
C GLN A 13 0.64 0.26 6.57
N ASP A 14 -0.36 0.98 6.06
CA ASP A 14 -1.71 0.46 5.87
C ASP A 14 -1.70 -0.64 4.82
N ALA A 15 -0.99 -0.40 3.72
CA ALA A 15 -0.73 -1.38 2.68
C ALA A 15 -0.02 -2.63 3.24
N ARG A 16 0.96 -2.45 4.14
CA ARG A 16 1.70 -3.55 4.77
C ARG A 16 0.81 -4.38 5.69
N ALA A 17 -0.01 -3.73 6.52
CA ALA A 17 -0.95 -4.39 7.42
C ALA A 17 -1.96 -5.22 6.61
N MET A 18 -2.55 -4.65 5.56
CA MET A 18 -3.48 -5.36 4.67
C MET A 18 -2.83 -6.56 3.96
N CYS A 19 -1.64 -6.40 3.37
CA CYS A 19 -0.95 -7.53 2.74
C CYS A 19 -0.61 -8.64 3.73
N THR A 20 -0.27 -8.27 4.97
CA THR A 20 0.00 -9.23 6.04
C THR A 20 -1.27 -9.99 6.43
N ALA A 21 -2.40 -9.30 6.57
CA ALA A 21 -3.70 -9.91 6.85
C ALA A 21 -4.15 -10.89 5.76
N LEU A 22 -3.76 -10.63 4.50
CA LEU A 22 -3.96 -11.52 3.35
C LEU A 22 -2.97 -12.71 3.30
N GLY A 23 -2.05 -12.82 4.27
CA GLY A 23 -1.12 -13.94 4.41
C GLY A 23 0.24 -13.75 3.75
N TYR A 24 0.56 -12.56 3.25
CA TYR A 24 1.88 -12.28 2.67
C TYR A 24 2.93 -12.04 3.78
N PRO A 25 4.17 -12.54 3.64
CA PRO A 25 5.16 -12.44 4.70
C PRO A 25 5.71 -11.02 4.84
N ILE A 26 5.61 -10.44 6.03
CA ILE A 26 6.06 -9.08 6.40
C ILE A 26 7.46 -8.73 5.89
N GLY A 27 8.40 -9.69 5.93
CA GLY A 27 9.80 -9.47 5.55
C GLY A 27 10.07 -9.47 4.04
N SER A 28 9.08 -9.81 3.23
CA SER A 28 9.22 -9.98 1.80
C SER A 28 8.08 -9.34 1.02
N ILE A 29 7.34 -8.38 1.60
CA ILE A 29 6.31 -7.63 0.85
C ILE A 29 6.78 -6.25 0.46
N ALA A 30 6.47 -5.87 -0.78
CA ALA A 30 6.66 -4.53 -1.30
C ALA A 30 5.32 -4.05 -1.89
N PRO A 31 4.36 -3.61 -1.06
CA PRO A 31 3.03 -3.29 -1.55
C PRO A 31 3.05 -2.16 -2.58
N VAL A 32 2.27 -2.32 -3.65
CA VAL A 32 2.01 -1.26 -4.64
C VAL A 32 0.58 -0.79 -4.44
N VAL A 33 0.43 0.51 -4.21
CA VAL A 33 -0.86 1.16 -3.98
C VAL A 33 -1.21 2.00 -5.19
N THR A 34 -2.45 1.87 -5.67
CA THR A 34 -3.05 2.75 -6.66
C THR A 34 -4.48 3.09 -6.25
N SER A 35 -5.01 4.19 -6.73
CA SER A 35 -6.42 4.55 -6.52
C SER A 35 -7.23 4.46 -7.81
N GLY A 36 -8.54 4.25 -7.66
CA GLY A 36 -9.49 4.26 -8.77
C GLY A 36 -9.42 3.06 -9.72
N ARG A 37 -8.66 2.01 -9.38
CA ARG A 37 -8.52 0.77 -10.19
C ARG A 37 -9.46 -0.34 -9.75
N VAL A 38 -10.75 -0.02 -9.64
CA VAL A 38 -11.77 -1.00 -9.26
C VAL A 38 -12.21 -1.80 -10.49
N PRO A 39 -12.21 -3.15 -10.44
CA PRO A 39 -12.75 -3.97 -11.53
C PRO A 39 -14.22 -3.63 -11.82
N SER A 40 -14.55 -3.41 -13.10
CA SER A 40 -15.90 -3.03 -13.53
C SER A 40 -16.99 -4.08 -13.24
N ASN A 41 -16.59 -5.32 -12.92
CA ASN A 41 -17.46 -6.42 -12.52
C ASN A 41 -17.69 -6.52 -11.01
N HIS A 42 -17.10 -5.63 -10.20
CA HIS A 42 -17.41 -5.52 -8.78
C HIS A 42 -18.32 -4.32 -8.53
N ALA A 43 -19.52 -4.60 -8.02
CA ALA A 43 -20.35 -3.58 -7.40
C ALA A 43 -19.63 -3.12 -6.11
N ALA A 44 -18.83 -2.06 -6.21
CA ALA A 44 -18.24 -1.45 -5.03
C ALA A 44 -19.37 -1.01 -4.10
N GLY A 45 -19.34 -1.51 -2.85
CA GLY A 45 -20.15 -0.95 -1.79
C GLY A 45 -19.75 0.51 -1.51
N PRO A 46 -20.37 1.19 -0.53
CA PRO A 46 -19.90 2.51 -0.11
C PRO A 46 -18.44 2.42 0.39
N ILE A 47 -17.71 3.54 0.31
CA ILE A 47 -16.45 3.68 1.06
C ILE A 47 -16.85 3.84 2.52
N TRP A 48 -16.31 2.99 3.39
CA TRP A 48 -16.59 3.01 4.83
C TRP A 48 -15.49 3.69 5.63
N VAL A 49 -14.25 3.49 5.20
CA VAL A 49 -13.04 3.76 5.98
C VAL A 49 -12.20 4.78 5.23
N ASP A 50 -11.69 5.74 5.98
CA ASP A 50 -10.83 6.85 5.54
C ASP A 50 -9.73 7.07 6.59
N ASP A 51 -8.66 7.78 6.23
CA ASP A 51 -7.51 8.10 7.07
C ASP A 51 -6.96 6.89 7.85
N LEU A 52 -6.69 5.77 7.17
CA LEU A 52 -6.06 4.62 7.82
C LEU A 52 -4.68 5.01 8.37
N GLY A 53 -4.46 4.69 9.64
CA GLY A 53 -3.25 5.01 10.38
C GLY A 53 -2.70 3.79 11.11
N CYS A 54 -2.13 2.85 10.37
CA CYS A 54 -1.57 1.62 10.91
C CYS A 54 -0.16 1.85 11.53
N PRO A 55 0.10 1.32 12.74
CA PRO A 55 1.46 1.26 13.28
C PRO A 55 2.34 0.25 12.53
N THR A 56 3.66 0.33 12.72
CA THR A 56 4.65 -0.58 12.08
C THR A 56 4.46 -2.04 12.43
N THR A 57 3.79 -2.31 13.55
CA THR A 57 3.53 -3.65 14.09
C THR A 57 2.16 -4.19 13.70
N ALA A 58 1.33 -3.41 13.00
CA ALA A 58 0.01 -3.85 12.57
C ALA A 58 0.12 -5.04 11.62
N THR A 59 -0.70 -6.05 11.88
CA THR A 59 -0.81 -7.26 11.05
C THR A 59 -2.21 -7.44 10.48
N ASP A 60 -3.16 -6.65 10.95
CA ASP A 60 -4.55 -6.58 10.47
C ASP A 60 -5.02 -5.12 10.45
N LEU A 61 -6.07 -4.82 9.69
CA LEU A 61 -6.72 -3.50 9.68
C LEU A 61 -7.34 -3.15 11.04
N ALA A 62 -7.72 -4.15 11.83
CA ALA A 62 -8.22 -3.95 13.19
C ALA A 62 -7.17 -3.33 14.14
N ASP A 63 -5.88 -3.40 13.80
CA ASP A 63 -4.79 -2.78 14.57
C ASP A 63 -4.63 -1.28 14.28
N CYS A 64 -5.36 -0.76 13.28
CA CYS A 64 -5.16 0.58 12.73
C CYS A 64 -6.21 1.55 13.23
N ALA A 65 -5.81 2.81 13.41
CA ALA A 65 -6.77 3.89 13.55
C ALA A 65 -7.42 4.18 12.19
N PHE A 66 -8.68 4.64 12.21
CA PHE A 66 -9.38 5.08 11.02
C PHE A 66 -10.47 6.09 11.37
N THR A 67 -10.94 6.81 10.35
CA THR A 67 -12.13 7.65 10.40
C THR A 67 -13.21 7.07 9.48
N PHE A 68 -14.47 7.47 9.72
CA PHE A 68 -15.53 7.13 8.78
C PHE A 68 -15.46 8.05 7.57
N ALA A 69 -15.59 7.47 6.38
CA ALA A 69 -15.50 8.17 5.12
C ALA A 69 -16.44 9.38 5.03
N GLY A 70 -15.85 10.54 4.77
CA GLY A 70 -16.57 11.80 4.57
C GLY A 70 -16.92 12.06 3.11
N SER A 71 -17.26 13.31 2.80
CA SER A 71 -17.59 13.73 1.43
C SER A 71 -16.39 13.68 0.46
N GLY A 72 -15.15 13.65 0.97
CA GLY A 72 -13.95 13.47 0.15
C GLY A 72 -13.93 12.09 -0.51
N CYS A 73 -14.36 11.07 0.21
CA CYS A 73 -14.32 9.66 -0.18
C CYS A 73 -15.66 9.16 -0.75
N ALA A 74 -16.24 9.90 -1.70
CA ALA A 74 -17.53 9.55 -2.30
C ALA A 74 -17.40 8.83 -3.66
N ALA A 75 -16.33 9.14 -4.39
CA ALA A 75 -16.12 8.65 -5.74
C ALA A 75 -15.34 7.31 -5.75
N ARG A 76 -15.56 6.50 -6.79
CA ARG A 76 -14.80 5.25 -6.98
C ARG A 76 -13.33 5.51 -7.32
N THR A 77 -12.98 6.73 -7.73
CA THR A 77 -11.59 7.16 -7.92
C THR A 77 -10.81 7.12 -6.62
N GLU A 78 -11.48 7.22 -5.48
CA GLU A 78 -10.86 7.18 -4.15
C GLU A 78 -10.71 5.74 -3.61
N ASP A 79 -11.23 4.72 -4.31
CA ASP A 79 -11.11 3.34 -3.82
C ASP A 79 -9.64 2.88 -3.94
N VAL A 80 -9.08 2.43 -2.82
CA VAL A 80 -7.74 1.81 -2.77
C VAL A 80 -7.71 0.50 -3.55
N SER A 81 -6.67 0.35 -4.36
CA SER A 81 -6.30 -0.89 -5.03
C SER A 81 -4.88 -1.27 -4.63
N LEU A 82 -4.73 -2.46 -4.05
CA LEU A 82 -3.50 -2.96 -3.43
C LEU A 82 -2.99 -4.19 -4.18
N ASP A 83 -1.71 -4.15 -4.58
CA ASP A 83 -0.98 -5.31 -5.07
C ASP A 83 0.12 -5.70 -4.06
N CYS A 84 -0.02 -6.89 -3.50
CA CYS A 84 0.91 -7.47 -2.54
C CYS A 84 1.97 -8.27 -3.29
N VAL A 85 2.93 -7.59 -3.92
CA VAL A 85 4.05 -8.31 -4.53
C VAL A 85 5.00 -8.81 -3.45
N ALA A 86 5.36 -10.09 -3.52
CA ALA A 86 6.53 -10.55 -2.82
C ALA A 86 7.75 -9.83 -3.44
N GLY A 87 8.68 -9.32 -2.65
CA GLY A 87 9.90 -8.64 -3.09
C GLY A 87 10.83 -9.62 -3.78
N MET A 88 10.47 -10.04 -5.01
CA MET A 88 11.21 -11.05 -5.75
C MET A 88 12.42 -10.44 -6.47
N TRP A 89 12.49 -9.10 -6.57
CA TRP A 89 13.55 -8.38 -7.29
C TRP A 89 13.81 -7.01 -6.64
N GLU A 90 14.61 -6.96 -5.58
CA GLU A 90 15.17 -5.69 -5.11
C GLU A 90 16.45 -5.40 -5.90
N PHE A 91 16.33 -4.58 -6.95
CA PHE A 91 17.50 -4.13 -7.69
C PHE A 91 18.19 -2.99 -6.94
N ARG A 92 19.47 -3.16 -6.62
CA ARG A 92 20.29 -2.09 -6.01
C ARG A 92 21.46 -1.71 -6.90
N LEU A 93 21.82 -0.42 -6.87
CA LEU A 93 23.07 0.06 -7.48
C LEU A 93 24.22 -0.15 -6.51
N VAL A 94 25.08 -1.13 -6.78
CA VAL A 94 26.36 -1.30 -6.09
C VAL A 94 27.36 -0.33 -6.67
N ARG A 95 27.81 0.62 -5.83
CA ARG A 95 28.78 1.65 -6.20
C ARG A 95 30.20 1.08 -6.12
N PRO A 96 31.10 1.44 -7.05
CA PRO A 96 32.53 1.16 -6.91
C PRO A 96 33.08 1.80 -5.62
N PHE A 97 33.96 1.09 -4.92
CA PHE A 97 34.59 1.60 -3.70
C PHE A 97 35.34 2.91 -4.01
N GLY A 98 35.01 4.00 -3.29
CA GLY A 98 35.60 5.33 -3.49
C GLY A 98 34.85 6.26 -4.45
N ALA A 99 33.71 5.85 -5.00
CA ALA A 99 32.86 6.75 -5.79
C ALA A 99 32.22 7.83 -4.89
N ALA A 100 32.34 9.10 -5.28
CA ALA A 100 31.70 10.22 -4.58
C ALA A 100 30.16 10.04 -4.51
N ASN A 101 29.52 10.71 -3.55
CA ASN A 101 28.07 10.60 -3.27
C ASN A 101 27.14 10.88 -4.47
N ALA A 102 27.66 11.43 -5.58
CA ALA A 102 26.94 11.79 -6.79
C ALA A 102 27.07 10.80 -7.98
N SER A 103 27.63 9.59 -7.79
CA SER A 103 27.72 8.62 -8.90
C SER A 103 26.32 8.18 -9.38
N THR A 104 26.03 8.40 -10.66
CA THR A 104 24.77 8.02 -11.32
C THR A 104 24.84 6.64 -12.02
N TYR A 105 25.95 5.92 -11.92
CA TYR A 105 26.13 4.58 -12.52
C TYR A 105 26.79 3.58 -11.55
N GLY A 106 26.54 2.28 -11.76
CA GLY A 106 27.03 1.18 -10.92
C GLY A 106 26.57 -0.18 -11.44
N ARG A 107 27.03 -1.27 -10.79
CA ARG A 107 26.52 -2.63 -11.07
C ARG A 107 25.12 -2.75 -10.49
N VAL A 108 24.18 -3.23 -11.29
CA VAL A 108 22.86 -3.63 -10.81
C VAL A 108 22.97 -5.05 -10.25
N GLU A 109 22.63 -5.22 -8.98
CA GLU A 109 22.38 -6.52 -8.33
C GLU A 109 20.90 -6.65 -8.04
#